data_AF-A0A835DVK4-F1
#
_entry.id   AF-A0A835DVK4-F1
#
_cell.length_a   1.000
_cell.length_b   1.000
_cell.length_c   1.000
_cell.angle_alpha   90.00
_cell.angle_beta   90.00
_cell.angle_gamma   90.00
#
_symmetry.space_group_name_H-M   'P 1'
#
loop_
_entity.id
_entity.type
_entity.pdbx_description
1 polymer ?
#
loop_
_entity_poly.entity_id
_entity_poly.type
_entity_poly.pdbx_seq_one_letter_code
_entity_poly.pdbx_strand_id
1 'polypeptide(L)'
;MGGIGASPCDLDREFAPQIAQLLATPTLQSAQEYYDELIRTKKHDGVRLSHSGKHGKGVCANRDFAEEDLILKDQILVGSQHSLNKIDCIVCSYCFRFIGSIEFQIGRRLYLQSIGASMGSTSERHCHGSDVGSSTGCSGSTNLNGSDVPQEVLMSLMDGVTSLPFSDQFCLPSVVTCPGGCEGELYCSQSCADSDWDSYHSLLCTGSKTEPSRRSALQKFVEHANGTNDIFLVAAKAITFTLFEIQETQKGSLHLMNQTFHSSWKPGNHLGWDSKRDGGNVLLCLKTLIPVKKIHLGSKIRDLAFA
;
A
#
# COMPACT_ATOMS: atom_id res chain seq x y z
N MET A 1 -22.94 32.63 6.40
CA MET A 1 -22.42 32.48 5.02
C MET A 1 -22.51 31.01 4.66
N GLY A 2 -23.10 30.66 3.51
CA GLY A 2 -23.22 29.26 3.10
C GLY A 2 -21.86 28.73 2.61
N GLY A 3 -21.48 27.53 3.04
CA GLY A 3 -20.37 26.81 2.41
C GLY A 3 -20.79 26.40 1.00
N ILE A 4 -19.91 26.61 0.02
CA ILE A 4 -20.12 26.10 -1.34
C ILE A 4 -19.89 24.59 -1.26
N GLY A 5 -20.97 23.83 -1.10
CA GLY A 5 -20.92 22.37 -1.24
C GLY A 5 -20.47 22.04 -2.65
N ALA A 6 -19.40 21.26 -2.79
CA ALA A 6 -19.00 20.72 -4.08
C ALA A 6 -20.19 19.93 -4.66
N SER A 7 -20.51 20.17 -5.94
CA SER A 7 -21.52 19.34 -6.61
C SER A 7 -21.08 17.88 -6.54
N PRO A 8 -21.96 16.94 -6.15
CA PRO A 8 -21.70 15.52 -6.32
C PRO A 8 -21.28 15.28 -7.78
N CYS A 9 -20.25 14.46 -8.00
CA CYS A 9 -19.88 14.09 -9.35
C CYS A 9 -20.94 13.14 -9.93
N ASP A 10 -20.99 12.98 -11.26
CA ASP A 10 -22.05 12.17 -11.86
C ASP A 10 -22.01 10.70 -11.41
N LEU A 11 -20.83 10.19 -11.00
CA LEU A 11 -20.70 8.86 -10.41
C LEU A 11 -21.34 8.77 -9.01
N ASP A 12 -21.24 9.82 -8.18
CA ASP A 12 -21.89 9.86 -6.87
C ASP A 12 -23.41 9.82 -7.00
N ARG A 13 -23.93 10.35 -8.11
CA ARG A 13 -25.36 10.36 -8.46
C ARG A 13 -25.82 9.04 -9.08
N GLU A 14 -25.04 8.48 -9.99
CA GLU A 14 -25.30 7.20 -10.67
C GLU A 14 -25.27 6.02 -9.69
N PHE A 15 -24.29 6.00 -8.78
CA PHE A 15 -24.06 4.92 -7.83
C PHE A 15 -24.48 5.25 -6.39
N ALA A 16 -25.33 6.27 -6.20
CA ALA A 16 -25.79 6.70 -4.88
C ALA A 16 -26.33 5.54 -4.00
N PRO A 17 -27.14 4.59 -4.50
CA PRO A 17 -27.60 3.45 -3.70
C PRO A 17 -26.48 2.49 -3.27
N GLN A 18 -25.51 2.23 -4.15
CA GLN A 18 -24.38 1.33 -3.90
C GLN A 18 -23.36 1.97 -2.96
N ILE A 19 -23.08 3.26 -3.12
CA ILE A 19 -22.26 4.07 -2.21
C ILE A 19 -22.95 4.12 -0.84
N ALA A 20 -24.26 4.39 -0.81
CA ALA A 20 -25.03 4.32 0.42
C ALA A 20 -24.94 2.93 1.06
N GLN A 21 -25.06 1.82 0.31
CA GLN A 21 -24.91 0.47 0.85
C GLN A 21 -23.49 0.15 1.36
N LEU A 22 -22.44 0.70 0.72
CA LEU A 22 -21.03 0.53 1.10
C LEU A 22 -20.61 1.44 2.27
N LEU A 23 -21.40 2.45 2.60
CA LEU A 23 -21.22 3.31 3.78
C LEU A 23 -22.26 3.03 4.89
N ALA A 24 -23.39 2.39 4.57
CA ALA A 24 -24.48 2.05 5.48
C ALA A 24 -24.12 0.87 6.37
N THR A 25 -24.78 0.79 7.52
CA THR A 25 -24.25 0.04 8.65
C THR A 25 -25.34 -0.75 9.35
N PRO A 26 -25.08 -2.02 9.77
CA PRO A 26 -26.08 -2.86 10.39
C PRO A 26 -26.09 -2.63 11.91
N THR A 27 -25.52 -3.53 12.72
CA THR A 27 -25.78 -3.58 14.15
C THR A 27 -24.53 -3.92 14.96
N LEU A 28 -24.49 -3.48 16.23
CA LEU A 28 -23.46 -3.91 17.19
C LEU A 28 -23.40 -5.45 17.30
N GLN A 29 -24.56 -6.12 17.23
CA GLN A 29 -24.65 -7.58 17.21
C GLN A 29 -23.89 -8.19 16.02
N SER A 30 -24.20 -7.78 14.78
CA SER A 30 -23.56 -8.37 13.59
C SER A 30 -22.08 -7.99 13.45
N ALA A 31 -21.65 -6.88 14.04
CA ALA A 31 -20.24 -6.59 14.23
C ALA A 31 -19.60 -7.55 15.25
N GLN A 32 -20.22 -7.74 16.42
CA GLN A 32 -19.74 -8.65 17.46
C GLN A 32 -19.63 -10.10 16.94
N GLU A 33 -20.66 -10.61 16.28
CA GLU A 33 -20.69 -11.94 15.64
C GLU A 33 -19.53 -12.11 14.63
N TYR A 34 -19.24 -11.09 13.83
CA TYR A 34 -18.11 -11.10 12.89
C TYR A 34 -16.75 -11.16 13.62
N TYR A 35 -16.54 -10.34 14.65
CA TYR A 35 -15.26 -10.31 15.36
C TYR A 35 -15.05 -11.56 16.23
N ASP A 36 -16.10 -12.11 16.84
CA ASP A 36 -16.03 -13.36 17.60
C ASP A 36 -15.71 -14.55 16.67
N GLU A 37 -16.31 -14.60 15.47
CA GLU A 37 -15.97 -15.59 14.45
C GLU A 37 -14.54 -15.42 13.91
N LEU A 38 -14.06 -14.18 13.72
CA LEU A 38 -12.68 -13.89 13.32
C LEU A 38 -11.68 -14.34 14.39
N ILE A 39 -11.95 -14.04 15.67
CA ILE A 39 -11.14 -14.48 16.83
C ILE A 39 -11.10 -16.01 16.90
N ARG A 40 -12.26 -16.67 16.75
CA ARG A 40 -12.40 -18.13 16.78
C ARG A 40 -11.66 -18.82 15.63
N THR A 41 -11.79 -18.32 14.41
CA THR A 41 -11.17 -18.90 13.20
C THR A 41 -9.67 -18.68 13.14
N LYS A 42 -9.18 -17.49 13.53
CA LYS A 42 -7.75 -17.17 13.62
C LYS A 42 -7.06 -17.77 14.87
N LYS A 43 -7.83 -18.32 15.82
CA LYS A 43 -7.37 -18.88 17.10
C LYS A 43 -6.67 -17.84 17.99
N HIS A 44 -7.28 -16.66 18.15
CA HIS A 44 -6.81 -15.60 19.04
C HIS A 44 -7.57 -15.63 20.37
N ASP A 45 -7.63 -16.81 20.98
CA ASP A 45 -8.54 -17.13 22.09
C ASP A 45 -8.38 -16.24 23.34
N GLY A 46 -7.19 -15.68 23.56
CA GLY A 46 -6.89 -14.80 24.71
C GLY A 46 -7.43 -13.37 24.64
N VAL A 47 -8.08 -12.95 23.54
CA VAL A 47 -8.64 -11.60 23.38
C VAL A 47 -10.15 -11.60 23.10
N ARG A 48 -10.79 -10.49 23.48
CA ARG A 48 -12.15 -10.13 23.05
C ARG A 48 -12.20 -8.71 22.52
N LEU A 49 -13.18 -8.42 21.68
CA LEU A 49 -13.57 -7.05 21.34
C LEU A 49 -14.21 -6.37 22.57
N SER A 50 -14.02 -5.05 22.70
CA SER A 50 -14.78 -4.20 23.60
C SER A 50 -15.32 -2.97 22.88
N HIS A 51 -16.46 -2.46 23.34
CA HIS A 51 -17.10 -1.26 22.83
C HIS A 51 -17.21 -0.24 23.98
N SER A 52 -16.66 0.96 23.78
CA SER A 52 -16.69 2.05 24.77
C SER A 52 -17.18 3.33 24.12
N GLY A 53 -18.24 3.93 24.68
CA GLY A 53 -18.79 5.20 24.21
C GLY A 53 -17.84 6.41 24.29
N LYS A 54 -16.65 6.26 24.90
CA LYS A 54 -15.59 7.28 24.93
C LYS A 54 -14.48 7.07 23.89
N HIS A 55 -14.19 5.83 23.51
CA HIS A 55 -13.00 5.47 22.73
C HIS A 55 -13.31 4.61 21.48
N GLY A 56 -14.58 4.31 21.21
CA GLY A 56 -14.99 3.47 20.09
C GLY A 56 -14.77 1.98 20.35
N LYS A 57 -14.17 1.28 19.39
CA LYS A 57 -13.83 -0.14 19.47
C LYS A 57 -12.44 -0.31 20.10
N GLY A 58 -12.29 -1.29 20.99
CA GLY A 58 -11.02 -1.69 21.57
C GLY A 58 -10.85 -3.21 21.60
N VAL A 59 -9.64 -3.67 21.91
CA VAL A 59 -9.34 -5.08 22.16
C VAL A 59 -8.95 -5.22 23.63
N CYS A 60 -9.42 -6.28 24.30
CA CYS A 60 -9.14 -6.53 25.71
C CYS A 60 -8.79 -8.00 25.96
N ALA A 61 -7.83 -8.25 26.85
CA ALA A 61 -7.50 -9.58 27.35
C ALA A 61 -8.73 -10.24 28.01
N ASN A 62 -9.00 -11.51 27.69
CA ASN A 62 -10.04 -12.33 28.33
C ASN A 62 -9.48 -13.42 29.26
N ARG A 63 -8.16 -13.64 29.20
CA ARG A 63 -7.35 -14.44 30.12
C ARG A 63 -6.17 -13.59 30.61
N ASP A 64 -5.48 -14.06 31.65
CA ASP A 64 -4.17 -13.54 32.02
C ASP A 64 -3.12 -13.98 30.97
N PHE A 65 -2.13 -13.13 30.72
CA PHE A 65 -1.00 -13.38 29.83
C PHE A 65 0.30 -13.35 30.62
N ALA A 66 1.25 -14.21 30.25
CA ALA A 66 2.62 -14.17 30.77
C ALA A 66 3.49 -13.14 30.02
N GLU A 67 4.72 -12.94 30.48
CA GLU A 67 5.78 -12.36 29.65
C GLU A 67 6.09 -13.33 28.48
N GLU A 68 6.47 -12.80 27.31
CA GLU A 68 6.64 -13.54 26.03
C GLU A 68 5.39 -14.26 25.46
N ASP A 69 4.20 -14.05 26.03
CA ASP A 69 2.96 -14.70 25.58
C ASP A 69 2.42 -14.07 24.27
N LEU A 70 2.16 -14.88 23.24
CA LEU A 70 1.70 -14.36 21.93
C LEU A 70 0.21 -13.96 21.98
N ILE A 71 -0.05 -12.67 22.17
CA ILE A 71 -1.42 -12.10 22.25
C ILE A 71 -2.13 -12.12 20.88
N LEU A 72 -1.46 -11.72 19.80
CA LEU A 72 -2.05 -11.56 18.47
C LEU A 72 -1.00 -11.78 17.37
N LYS A 73 -1.40 -12.42 16.27
CA LYS A 73 -0.59 -12.52 15.04
C LYS A 73 -1.51 -12.52 13.82
N ASP A 74 -1.49 -11.45 13.05
CA ASP A 74 -2.25 -11.35 11.80
C ASP A 74 -1.34 -11.18 10.57
N GLN A 75 -1.92 -11.31 9.38
CA GLN A 75 -1.25 -11.10 8.10
C GLN A 75 -1.49 -9.66 7.63
N ILE A 76 -0.44 -9.01 7.11
CA ILE A 76 -0.55 -7.68 6.49
C ILE A 76 -1.46 -7.80 5.27
N LEU A 77 -2.62 -7.11 5.30
CA LEU A 77 -3.59 -7.10 4.20
C LEU A 77 -3.01 -6.43 2.95
N VAL A 78 -2.48 -5.21 3.10
CA VAL A 78 -1.69 -4.49 2.10
C VAL A 78 -0.60 -3.67 2.79
N GLY A 79 0.50 -3.42 2.10
CA GLY A 79 1.58 -2.56 2.56
C GLY A 79 2.46 -2.10 1.41
N SER A 80 3.24 -1.05 1.65
CA SER A 80 4.26 -0.54 0.72
C SER A 80 5.50 -0.14 1.50
N GLN A 81 6.68 -0.31 0.91
CA GLN A 81 7.87 0.36 1.39
C GLN A 81 7.74 1.86 1.07
N HIS A 82 7.93 2.73 2.07
CA HIS A 82 7.91 4.18 1.91
C HIS A 82 9.00 4.61 0.91
N SER A 83 8.72 5.58 0.04
CA SER A 83 9.62 5.94 -1.07
C SER A 83 10.99 6.45 -0.62
N LEU A 84 11.05 7.25 0.44
CA LEU A 84 12.33 7.63 1.07
C LEU A 84 13.09 6.41 1.64
N ASN A 85 12.40 5.39 2.15
CA ASN A 85 13.06 4.18 2.66
C ASN A 85 13.63 3.31 1.52
N LYS A 86 13.06 3.39 0.29
CA LYS A 86 13.67 2.85 -0.94
C LYS A 86 15.02 3.49 -1.29
N ILE A 87 15.47 4.55 -0.61
CA ILE A 87 16.84 5.10 -0.74
C ILE A 87 17.81 4.32 0.15
N ASP A 88 17.50 4.19 1.45
CA ASP A 88 18.37 3.53 2.42
C ASP A 88 18.48 2.01 2.24
N CYS A 89 17.42 1.32 1.78
CA CYS A 89 17.45 -0.11 1.50
C CYS A 89 16.45 -0.56 0.42
N ILE A 90 16.66 -1.76 -0.10
CA ILE A 90 15.72 -2.46 -0.99
C ILE A 90 15.18 -3.71 -0.31
N VAL A 91 13.85 -3.83 -0.22
CA VAL A 91 13.18 -5.03 0.30
C VAL A 91 12.22 -5.60 -0.73
N CYS A 92 11.75 -6.83 -0.50
CA CYS A 92 10.70 -7.44 -1.31
C CYS A 92 9.38 -6.67 -1.15
N SER A 93 8.81 -6.17 -2.25
CA SER A 93 7.57 -5.36 -2.27
C SER A 93 6.32 -6.04 -1.69
N TYR A 94 6.34 -7.37 -1.60
CA TYR A 94 5.29 -8.21 -1.03
C TYR A 94 5.48 -8.52 0.47
N CYS A 95 6.68 -8.92 0.91
CA CYS A 95 6.93 -9.47 2.25
C CYS A 95 7.98 -8.72 3.08
N PHE A 96 8.50 -7.60 2.58
CA PHE A 96 9.39 -6.65 3.26
C PHE A 96 10.72 -7.21 3.81
N ARG A 97 11.08 -8.45 3.47
CA ARG A 97 12.44 -9.00 3.68
C ARG A 97 13.43 -8.31 2.75
N PHE A 98 14.60 -7.92 3.26
CA PHE A 98 15.75 -7.45 2.46
C PHE A 98 16.15 -8.45 1.37
N ILE A 99 16.62 -7.97 0.22
CA ILE A 99 16.98 -8.77 -0.96
C ILE A 99 18.31 -8.32 -1.59
N GLY A 100 18.89 -9.12 -2.49
CA GLY A 100 20.19 -8.83 -3.12
C GLY A 100 21.36 -9.35 -2.28
N SER A 101 22.36 -8.51 -2.04
CA SER A 101 23.51 -8.78 -1.15
C SER A 101 23.73 -7.61 -0.19
N ILE A 102 24.58 -7.79 0.82
CA ILE A 102 24.95 -6.71 1.76
C ILE A 102 25.70 -5.59 1.01
N GLU A 103 26.55 -5.99 0.06
CA GLU A 103 27.32 -5.11 -0.81
C GLU A 103 26.40 -4.28 -1.73
N PHE A 104 25.35 -4.89 -2.29
CA PHE A 104 24.34 -4.19 -3.07
C PHE A 104 23.58 -3.15 -2.22
N GLN A 105 23.17 -3.50 -1.01
CA GLN A 105 22.46 -2.58 -0.10
C GLN A 105 23.35 -1.39 0.29
N ILE A 106 24.59 -1.65 0.71
CA ILE A 106 25.55 -0.61 1.14
C ILE A 106 26.00 0.26 -0.04
N GLY A 107 26.43 -0.36 -1.15
CA GLY A 107 26.89 0.34 -2.35
C GLY A 107 25.82 1.25 -2.94
N ARG A 108 24.58 0.76 -3.04
CA ARG A 108 23.44 1.55 -3.54
C ARG A 108 23.09 2.72 -2.62
N ARG A 109 23.11 2.51 -1.31
CA ARG A 109 22.86 3.56 -0.32
C ARG A 109 23.90 4.68 -0.42
N LEU A 110 25.19 4.33 -0.48
CA LEU A 110 26.29 5.28 -0.63
C LEU A 110 26.23 6.02 -1.98
N TYR A 111 25.90 5.32 -3.07
CA TYR A 111 25.74 5.92 -4.40
C TYR A 111 24.60 6.94 -4.47
N LEU A 112 23.45 6.64 -3.88
CA LEU A 112 22.35 7.61 -3.80
C LEU A 112 22.67 8.79 -2.87
N GLN A 113 23.45 8.57 -1.81
CA GLN A 113 23.98 9.66 -0.98
C GLN A 113 24.96 10.56 -1.74
N SER A 114 25.87 10.02 -2.56
CA SER A 114 26.79 10.83 -3.36
C SER A 114 26.07 11.66 -4.42
N ILE A 115 25.01 11.12 -5.06
CA ILE A 115 24.15 11.88 -5.97
C ILE A 115 23.41 12.99 -5.19
N GLY A 116 22.83 12.66 -4.04
CA GLY A 116 22.11 13.62 -3.18
C GLY A 116 22.98 14.73 -2.60
N ALA A 117 24.29 14.52 -2.46
CA ALA A 117 25.25 15.55 -2.08
C ALA A 117 25.68 16.41 -3.29
N SER A 118 25.80 15.81 -4.49
CA SER A 118 26.16 16.52 -5.72
C SER A 118 25.02 17.42 -6.23
N MET A 119 23.77 16.96 -6.13
CA MET A 119 22.58 17.76 -6.40
C MET A 119 22.25 18.60 -5.17
N GLY A 120 22.80 19.82 -5.08
CA GLY A 120 22.64 20.77 -3.96
C GLY A 120 21.22 21.30 -3.75
N SER A 121 20.27 20.41 -3.45
CA SER A 121 18.87 20.71 -3.18
C SER A 121 18.65 20.97 -1.70
N THR A 122 18.03 22.10 -1.36
CA THR A 122 17.63 22.46 0.01
C THR A 122 16.39 21.70 0.48
N SER A 123 16.28 20.42 0.12
CA SER A 123 15.29 19.49 0.65
C SER A 123 15.72 19.10 2.06
N GLU A 124 15.45 19.98 3.04
CA GLU A 124 15.58 19.63 4.45
C GLU A 124 14.84 18.32 4.70
N ARG A 125 15.55 17.33 5.28
CA ARG A 125 14.93 16.11 5.74
C ARG A 125 14.07 16.45 6.96
N HIS A 126 12.82 16.84 6.72
CA HIS A 126 11.77 16.96 7.73
C HIS A 126 11.44 15.56 8.28
N CYS A 127 12.35 15.04 9.10
CA CYS A 127 12.04 14.03 10.09
C CYS A 127 10.97 14.64 11.00
N HIS A 128 9.72 14.14 10.91
CA HIS A 128 8.67 14.53 11.85
C HIS A 128 9.07 14.08 13.25
N GLY A 129 9.63 15.02 14.03
CA GLY A 129 9.94 14.83 15.44
C GLY A 129 8.65 14.68 16.23
N SER A 130 8.18 13.45 16.41
CA SER A 130 7.15 13.11 17.38
C SER A 130 7.80 12.86 18.74
N ASP A 131 7.37 13.60 19.75
CA ASP A 131 7.90 13.47 21.12
C ASP A 131 7.61 12.07 21.69
N VAL A 132 8.63 11.22 21.83
CA VAL A 132 9.20 10.82 23.14
C VAL A 132 10.48 9.98 22.98
N GLY A 133 11.57 10.43 23.61
CA GLY A 133 12.52 9.54 24.31
C GLY A 133 13.22 8.39 23.57
N SER A 134 13.76 8.58 22.36
CA SER A 134 14.77 7.64 21.81
C SER A 134 15.90 8.36 21.07
N SER A 135 17.07 8.47 21.71
CA SER A 135 18.19 9.30 21.26
C SER A 135 19.22 8.54 20.41
N THR A 136 18.78 7.90 19.32
CA THR A 136 19.67 7.31 18.31
C THR A 136 19.11 7.53 16.90
N GLY A 137 19.59 8.57 16.22
CA GLY A 137 19.08 8.99 14.90
C GLY A 137 19.94 10.10 14.27
N CYS A 138 21.25 9.91 14.22
CA CYS A 138 22.20 10.98 13.90
C CYS A 138 22.10 11.46 12.45
N SER A 139 21.79 12.74 12.25
CA SER A 139 22.06 13.49 11.02
C SER A 139 22.41 14.95 11.35
N GLY A 140 23.36 15.12 12.28
CA GLY A 140 24.02 16.41 12.45
C GLY A 140 24.83 16.72 11.19
N SER A 141 24.61 17.89 10.59
CA SER A 141 25.41 18.39 9.47
C SER A 141 26.81 18.75 9.95
N THR A 142 27.65 17.73 10.05
CA THR A 142 29.09 17.90 10.26
C THR A 142 29.71 18.11 8.88
N ASN A 143 30.49 19.19 8.74
CA ASN A 143 31.37 19.40 7.59
C ASN A 143 32.52 18.39 7.67
N LEU A 144 32.22 17.13 7.36
CA LEU A 144 33.21 16.10 7.17
C LEU A 144 33.90 16.37 5.83
N ASN A 145 35.22 16.53 5.87
CA ASN A 145 36.07 16.42 4.68
C ASN A 145 36.08 14.94 4.26
N GLY A 146 34.98 14.49 3.66
CA GLY A 146 34.72 13.10 3.33
C GLY A 146 35.70 12.60 2.28
N SER A 147 36.36 11.48 2.55
CA SER A 147 36.93 10.65 1.50
C SER A 147 35.80 9.97 0.76
N ASP A 148 35.24 10.64 -0.26
CA ASP A 148 34.18 10.08 -1.09
C ASP A 148 34.63 8.72 -1.65
N VAL A 149 33.79 7.71 -1.45
CA VAL A 149 34.09 6.35 -1.93
C VAL A 149 34.10 6.39 -3.46
N PRO A 150 35.19 6.01 -4.14
CA PRO A 150 35.28 6.14 -5.59
C PRO A 150 34.12 5.43 -6.30
N GLN A 151 33.54 6.07 -7.32
CA GLN A 151 32.35 5.56 -8.00
C GLN A 151 32.54 4.14 -8.53
N GLU A 152 33.75 3.79 -8.98
CA GLU A 152 34.14 2.43 -9.39
C GLU A 152 33.93 1.40 -8.28
N VAL A 153 34.28 1.73 -7.02
CA VAL A 153 34.06 0.86 -5.85
C VAL A 153 32.57 0.73 -5.53
N LEU A 154 31.79 1.81 -5.71
CA LEU A 154 30.34 1.79 -5.52
C LEU A 154 29.62 0.93 -6.57
N MET A 155 30.04 0.99 -7.83
CA MET A 155 29.56 0.08 -8.88
C MET A 155 29.96 -1.36 -8.55
N SER A 156 31.24 -1.60 -8.23
CA SER A 156 31.77 -2.94 -7.91
C SER A 156 31.05 -3.60 -6.72
N LEU A 157 30.56 -2.83 -5.74
CA LEU A 157 29.70 -3.32 -4.64
C LEU A 157 28.27 -3.63 -5.11
N MET A 158 27.68 -2.81 -5.99
CA MET A 158 26.32 -3.04 -6.51
C MET A 158 26.25 -4.20 -7.50
N ASP A 159 27.27 -4.37 -8.34
CA ASP A 159 27.40 -5.46 -9.31
C ASP A 159 27.86 -6.78 -8.67
N GLY A 160 28.19 -6.78 -7.37
CA GLY A 160 28.65 -7.96 -6.62
C GLY A 160 30.07 -8.43 -6.96
N VAL A 161 30.87 -7.59 -7.60
CA VAL A 161 32.27 -7.86 -7.97
C VAL A 161 33.20 -7.71 -6.76
N THR A 162 32.91 -6.74 -5.87
CA THR A 162 33.54 -6.61 -4.56
C THR A 162 32.66 -7.27 -3.50
N SER A 163 33.24 -8.16 -2.70
CA SER A 163 32.60 -8.66 -1.47
C SER A 163 33.14 -7.95 -0.23
N LEU A 164 32.27 -7.73 0.77
CA LEU A 164 32.63 -7.13 2.07
C LEU A 164 32.93 -8.21 3.11
N PRO A 165 33.82 -7.95 4.10
CA PRO A 165 34.07 -8.89 5.18
C PRO A 165 32.78 -9.30 5.92
N PHE A 166 32.63 -10.60 6.17
CA PHE A 166 31.52 -11.21 6.91
C PHE A 166 30.12 -11.14 6.23
N SER A 167 30.00 -10.75 4.96
CA SER A 167 28.71 -10.74 4.26
C SER A 167 28.12 -12.14 4.04
N ASP A 168 28.96 -13.18 4.06
CA ASP A 168 28.60 -14.60 4.06
C ASP A 168 27.70 -15.01 5.24
N GLN A 169 27.79 -14.29 6.37
CA GLN A 169 26.93 -14.52 7.53
C GLN A 169 25.50 -13.98 7.33
N PHE A 170 25.26 -13.17 6.30
CA PHE A 170 24.01 -12.46 6.05
C PHE A 170 23.39 -12.81 4.70
N CYS A 171 23.14 -14.11 4.46
CA CYS A 171 22.51 -14.63 3.25
C CYS A 171 21.13 -14.01 2.95
N LEU A 172 21.13 -12.98 2.10
CA LEU A 172 19.94 -12.38 1.52
C LEU A 172 19.48 -13.18 0.28
N PRO A 173 18.17 -13.23 -0.01
CA PRO A 173 17.63 -13.86 -1.21
C PRO A 173 17.89 -13.00 -2.45
N SER A 174 18.09 -13.65 -3.60
CA SER A 174 18.30 -13.01 -4.90
C SER A 174 17.13 -12.09 -5.30
N VAL A 175 17.43 -11.04 -6.07
CA VAL A 175 16.43 -10.12 -6.60
C VAL A 175 15.70 -10.74 -7.80
N VAL A 176 14.37 -10.82 -7.69
CA VAL A 176 13.45 -11.10 -8.80
C VAL A 176 12.78 -9.78 -9.20
N THR A 177 12.74 -9.48 -10.50
CA THR A 177 12.15 -8.23 -11.04
C THR A 177 10.64 -8.35 -11.26
N CYS A 178 9.95 -7.22 -11.38
CA CYS A 178 8.51 -7.21 -11.61
C CYS A 178 8.11 -7.93 -12.92
N PRO A 179 7.13 -8.85 -12.91
CA PRO A 179 6.63 -9.54 -14.11
C PRO A 179 6.15 -8.58 -15.22
N GLY A 180 5.63 -7.40 -14.85
CA GLY A 180 5.21 -6.34 -15.79
C GLY A 180 6.35 -5.47 -16.34
N GLY A 181 7.58 -5.63 -15.84
CA GLY A 181 8.74 -4.86 -16.27
C GLY A 181 8.72 -3.40 -15.81
N CYS A 182 8.38 -3.15 -14.54
CA CYS A 182 8.67 -1.87 -13.87
C CYS A 182 9.93 -1.99 -13.01
N GLU A 183 10.59 -0.86 -12.76
CA GLU A 183 11.80 -0.77 -11.94
C GLU A 183 11.48 -0.50 -10.45
N GLY A 184 10.24 -0.11 -10.15
CA GLY A 184 9.85 0.34 -8.81
C GLY A 184 9.65 -0.77 -7.78
N GLU A 185 9.29 -1.99 -8.21
CA GLU A 185 8.98 -3.11 -7.32
C GLU A 185 9.82 -4.35 -7.63
N LEU A 186 10.37 -4.96 -6.57
CA LEU A 186 11.36 -6.03 -6.61
C LEU A 186 11.02 -7.08 -5.54
N TYR A 187 11.44 -8.32 -5.75
CA TYR A 187 10.94 -9.48 -4.99
C TYR A 187 12.06 -10.42 -4.56
N CYS A 188 11.84 -11.17 -3.47
CA CYS A 188 12.78 -12.18 -2.97
C CYS A 188 12.61 -13.57 -3.62
N SER A 189 11.54 -13.76 -4.40
CA SER A 189 11.20 -15.02 -5.06
C SER A 189 10.14 -14.79 -6.12
N GLN A 190 10.02 -15.72 -7.07
CA GLN A 190 8.95 -15.71 -8.07
C GLN A 190 7.57 -15.80 -7.40
N SER A 191 7.41 -16.65 -6.38
CA SER A 191 6.16 -16.77 -5.62
C SER A 191 5.72 -15.44 -4.99
N CYS A 192 6.64 -14.61 -4.49
CA CYS A 192 6.28 -13.27 -4.01
C CYS A 192 5.93 -12.31 -5.15
N ALA A 193 6.62 -12.39 -6.30
CA ALA A 193 6.31 -11.58 -7.48
C ALA A 193 4.92 -11.91 -8.05
N ASP A 194 4.58 -13.20 -8.15
CA ASP A 194 3.27 -13.68 -8.61
C ASP A 194 2.16 -13.29 -7.61
N SER A 195 2.41 -13.48 -6.30
CA SER A 195 1.43 -13.12 -5.26
C SER A 195 1.13 -11.62 -5.21
N ASP A 196 2.15 -10.77 -5.42
CA ASP A 196 2.00 -9.31 -5.51
C ASP A 196 1.25 -8.90 -6.79
N TRP A 197 1.57 -9.56 -7.92
CA TRP A 197 0.96 -9.36 -9.23
C TRP A 197 -0.55 -9.68 -9.23
N ASP A 198 -0.91 -10.86 -8.73
CA ASP A 198 -2.30 -11.35 -8.71
C ASP A 198 -3.14 -10.68 -7.63
N SER A 199 -2.55 -10.26 -6.50
CA SER A 199 -3.28 -9.58 -5.41
C SER A 199 -3.54 -8.09 -5.69
N TYR A 200 -2.66 -7.40 -6.43
CA TYR A 200 -2.84 -5.95 -6.69
C TYR A 200 -1.98 -5.36 -7.83
N HIS A 201 -0.72 -5.76 -7.98
CA HIS A 201 0.25 -5.00 -8.79
C HIS A 201 -0.01 -5.06 -10.30
N SER A 202 -0.67 -6.09 -10.83
CA SER A 202 -1.04 -6.18 -12.25
C SER A 202 -1.93 -5.02 -12.74
N LEU A 203 -2.65 -4.35 -11.84
CA LEU A 203 -3.42 -3.13 -12.11
C LEU A 203 -2.65 -1.83 -11.86
N LEU A 204 -1.59 -1.87 -11.03
CA LEU A 204 -0.79 -0.70 -10.62
C LEU A 204 0.56 -0.58 -11.36
N CYS A 205 0.96 -1.60 -12.12
CA CYS A 205 2.28 -1.68 -12.74
C CYS A 205 2.53 -0.57 -13.78
N THR A 206 3.52 0.28 -13.52
CA THR A 206 4.05 1.31 -14.44
C THR A 206 5.00 0.73 -15.50
N GLY A 207 5.09 -0.60 -15.61
CA GLY A 207 6.09 -1.29 -16.42
C GLY A 207 5.87 -1.23 -17.93
N SER A 208 6.89 -1.64 -18.68
CA SER A 208 6.87 -1.65 -20.15
C SER A 208 5.73 -2.50 -20.72
N LYS A 209 5.32 -3.58 -20.05
CA LYS A 209 4.23 -4.47 -20.48
C LYS A 209 2.82 -3.93 -20.19
N THR A 210 2.69 -2.86 -19.39
CA THR A 210 1.41 -2.15 -19.26
C THR A 210 1.12 -1.32 -20.51
N GLU A 211 -0.16 -1.23 -20.90
CA GLU A 211 -0.64 -0.40 -22.01
C GLU A 211 -0.22 1.08 -21.84
N PRO A 212 0.31 1.76 -22.89
CA PRO A 212 0.89 3.10 -22.76
C PRO A 212 0.05 4.18 -22.08
N SER A 213 -1.24 4.28 -22.37
CA SER A 213 -2.11 5.31 -21.76
C SER A 213 -2.32 5.06 -20.27
N ARG A 214 -2.59 3.80 -19.89
CA ARG A 214 -2.67 3.36 -18.49
C ARG A 214 -1.34 3.55 -17.78
N ARG A 215 -0.21 3.27 -18.45
CA ARG A 215 1.14 3.47 -17.91
C ARG A 215 1.39 4.93 -17.55
N SER A 216 1.08 5.85 -18.47
CA SER A 216 1.25 7.30 -18.24
C SER A 216 0.33 7.83 -17.13
N ALA A 217 -0.90 7.31 -17.02
CA ALA A 217 -1.80 7.64 -15.92
C ALA A 217 -1.28 7.15 -14.56
N LEU A 218 -0.76 5.91 -14.51
CA LEU A 218 -0.16 5.33 -13.30
C LEU A 218 1.13 6.05 -12.88
N GLN A 219 1.98 6.44 -13.84
CA GLN A 219 3.20 7.23 -13.56
C GLN A 219 2.84 8.57 -12.90
N LYS A 220 1.92 9.34 -13.49
CA LYS A 220 1.41 10.60 -12.91
C LYS A 220 0.77 10.43 -11.53
N PHE A 221 0.09 9.31 -11.30
CA PHE A 221 -0.46 8.99 -9.99
C PHE A 221 0.65 8.72 -8.94
N VAL A 222 1.67 7.95 -9.30
CA VAL A 222 2.83 7.66 -8.43
C VAL A 222 3.66 8.94 -8.17
N GLU A 223 3.86 9.78 -9.17
CA GLU A 223 4.48 11.11 -9.04
C GLU A 223 3.68 12.00 -8.07
N HIS A 224 2.35 12.09 -8.25
CA HIS A 224 1.48 12.86 -7.37
C HIS A 224 1.47 12.35 -5.93
N ALA A 225 1.40 11.03 -5.72
CA ALA A 225 1.44 10.43 -4.39
C ALA A 225 2.76 10.72 -3.67
N ASN A 226 3.90 10.48 -4.32
CA ASN A 226 5.21 10.81 -3.75
C ASN A 226 5.41 12.31 -3.48
N GLY A 227 4.77 13.18 -4.28
CA GLY A 227 4.83 14.63 -4.11
C GLY A 227 3.78 15.23 -3.15
N THR A 228 2.89 14.43 -2.56
CA THR A 228 1.81 14.94 -1.68
C THR A 228 1.53 14.08 -0.45
N ASN A 229 1.21 12.80 -0.63
CA ASN A 229 0.98 11.84 0.44
C ASN A 229 1.12 10.40 -0.09
N ASP A 230 2.07 9.64 0.44
CA ASP A 230 2.38 8.28 -0.02
C ASP A 230 1.30 7.26 0.37
N ILE A 231 0.40 7.60 1.31
CA ILE A 231 -0.76 6.78 1.69
C ILE A 231 -1.63 6.41 0.49
N PHE A 232 -1.64 7.23 -0.58
CA PHE A 232 -2.37 6.93 -1.80
C PHE A 232 -1.85 5.67 -2.49
N LEU A 233 -0.56 5.33 -2.37
CA LEU A 233 0.01 4.08 -2.90
C LEU A 233 -0.55 2.85 -2.15
N VAL A 234 -0.69 2.95 -0.82
CA VAL A 234 -1.27 1.89 0.02
C VAL A 234 -2.78 1.79 -0.22
N ALA A 235 -3.49 2.91 -0.34
CA ALA A 235 -4.90 2.96 -0.68
C ALA A 235 -5.17 2.35 -2.07
N ALA A 236 -4.30 2.59 -3.06
CA ALA A 236 -4.38 1.97 -4.38
C ALA A 236 -4.21 0.43 -4.31
N LYS A 237 -3.27 -0.08 -3.50
CA LYS A 237 -3.18 -1.53 -3.21
C LYS A 237 -4.47 -2.06 -2.55
N ALA A 238 -5.04 -1.35 -1.58
CA ALA A 238 -6.28 -1.77 -0.90
C ALA A 238 -7.49 -1.83 -1.86
N ILE A 239 -7.63 -0.83 -2.75
CA ILE A 239 -8.69 -0.78 -3.77
C ILE A 239 -8.52 -1.93 -4.77
N THR A 240 -7.31 -2.14 -5.28
CA THR A 240 -7.04 -3.20 -6.27
C THR A 240 -7.21 -4.60 -5.68
N PHE A 241 -6.76 -4.85 -4.45
CA PHE A 241 -7.05 -6.07 -3.70
C PHE A 241 -8.56 -6.33 -3.58
N THR A 242 -9.33 -5.32 -3.17
CA THR A 242 -10.80 -5.43 -3.04
C THR A 242 -11.46 -5.74 -4.40
N LEU A 243 -10.94 -5.21 -5.50
CA LEU A 243 -11.43 -5.50 -6.86
C LEU A 243 -11.11 -6.95 -7.32
N PHE A 244 -10.02 -7.56 -6.85
CA PHE A 244 -9.69 -8.96 -7.14
C PHE A 244 -10.55 -9.93 -6.32
N GLU A 245 -10.70 -9.69 -5.01
CA GLU A 245 -11.60 -10.48 -4.14
C GLU A 245 -13.04 -10.53 -4.67
N ILE A 246 -13.55 -9.40 -5.17
CA ILE A 246 -14.87 -9.33 -5.82
C ILE A 246 -14.91 -10.16 -7.10
N GLN A 247 -13.85 -10.15 -7.92
CA GLN A 247 -13.80 -10.92 -9.17
C GLN A 247 -13.74 -12.44 -8.94
N GLU A 248 -12.95 -12.93 -7.98
CA GLU A 248 -12.93 -14.36 -7.66
C GLU A 248 -14.26 -14.81 -7.06
N THR A 249 -14.84 -14.01 -6.17
CA THR A 249 -16.19 -14.25 -5.63
C THR A 249 -17.25 -14.32 -6.75
N GLN A 250 -17.16 -13.47 -7.77
CA GLN A 250 -18.07 -13.49 -8.93
C GLN A 250 -17.83 -14.69 -9.86
N LYS A 251 -16.58 -15.10 -10.10
CA LYS A 251 -16.25 -16.31 -10.88
C LYS A 251 -16.82 -17.57 -10.23
N GLY A 252 -16.75 -17.68 -8.90
CA GLY A 252 -17.40 -18.76 -8.14
C GLY A 252 -18.94 -18.68 -8.11
N SER A 253 -19.53 -17.50 -8.38
CA SER A 253 -20.96 -17.23 -8.19
C SER A 253 -21.80 -17.19 -9.49
N LEU A 254 -21.36 -17.88 -10.55
CA LEU A 254 -22.20 -18.10 -11.73
C LEU A 254 -23.43 -19.00 -11.44
N HIS A 255 -23.53 -19.57 -10.23
CA HIS A 255 -24.60 -20.48 -9.80
C HIS A 255 -25.51 -19.90 -8.69
N LEU A 256 -25.17 -18.77 -8.02
CA LEU A 256 -25.94 -18.30 -6.85
C LEU A 256 -25.98 -16.77 -6.64
N MET A 257 -26.48 -16.04 -7.66
CA MET A 257 -26.81 -14.63 -7.51
C MET A 257 -28.00 -14.42 -6.54
N ASN A 258 -27.73 -14.21 -5.25
CA ASN A 258 -28.39 -13.21 -4.36
C ASN A 258 -27.98 -13.23 -2.87
N GLN A 259 -26.96 -13.96 -2.42
CA GLN A 259 -26.58 -14.00 -0.99
C GLN A 259 -25.18 -13.44 -0.64
N THR A 260 -24.24 -13.34 -1.58
CA THR A 260 -22.81 -13.11 -1.28
C THR A 260 -22.36 -11.65 -1.41
N PHE A 261 -23.09 -10.70 -0.81
CA PHE A 261 -22.62 -9.32 -0.57
C PHE A 261 -22.50 -9.03 0.95
N HIS A 262 -22.17 -10.07 1.71
CA HIS A 262 -22.32 -10.10 3.16
C HIS A 262 -21.18 -10.79 3.92
N SER A 263 -20.24 -11.42 3.22
CA SER A 263 -19.05 -12.07 3.80
C SER A 263 -17.83 -11.15 3.88
N SER A 264 -17.62 -10.30 2.86
CA SER A 264 -16.35 -9.58 2.70
C SER A 264 -16.38 -8.13 3.19
N TRP A 265 -17.54 -7.44 3.13
CA TRP A 265 -17.75 -6.11 3.70
C TRP A 265 -19.18 -5.97 4.25
N LYS A 266 -19.31 -5.62 5.53
CA LYS A 266 -20.53 -5.03 6.14
C LYS A 266 -20.10 -3.75 6.88
N PRO A 267 -20.45 -2.53 6.40
CA PRO A 267 -19.85 -1.30 6.92
C PRO A 267 -20.31 -0.93 8.36
N GLY A 268 -19.54 -0.08 9.06
CA GLY A 268 -19.37 -0.16 10.52
C GLY A 268 -20.37 0.63 11.44
N ASN A 269 -20.94 1.19 12.53
CA ASN A 269 -22.14 2.03 12.64
C ASN A 269 -21.85 3.29 13.51
N HIS A 270 -22.62 4.38 13.33
CA HIS A 270 -22.65 5.66 14.07
C HIS A 270 -21.37 6.08 14.83
N LEU A 271 -20.68 7.10 14.33
CA LEU A 271 -20.30 8.30 15.11
C LEU A 271 -19.71 9.38 14.17
N GLY A 272 -19.93 10.65 14.49
CA GLY A 272 -19.53 11.78 13.63
C GLY A 272 -18.05 12.16 13.77
N TRP A 273 -17.41 12.48 12.65
CA TRP A 273 -16.08 13.12 12.60
C TRP A 273 -16.23 14.55 12.08
N ASP A 274 -16.19 15.56 12.97
CA ASP A 274 -16.12 16.98 12.61
C ASP A 274 -14.68 17.35 12.23
N SER A 275 -14.27 16.97 11.01
CA SER A 275 -12.97 17.38 10.45
C SER A 275 -13.17 18.57 9.53
N LYS A 276 -12.76 19.77 10.01
CA LYS A 276 -12.88 21.01 9.25
C LYS A 276 -11.76 21.14 8.23
N ARG A 277 -12.19 21.28 6.97
CA ARG A 277 -11.48 21.81 5.79
C ARG A 277 -10.52 20.88 5.02
N ASP A 278 -10.58 21.10 3.72
CA ASP A 278 -9.52 20.98 2.71
C ASP A 278 -8.91 19.58 2.47
N GLY A 279 -9.77 18.62 2.11
CA GLY A 279 -9.38 17.40 1.40
C GLY A 279 -9.79 17.46 -0.08
N GLY A 280 -8.81 17.35 -1.00
CA GLY A 280 -9.07 17.33 -2.44
C GLY A 280 -9.65 16.00 -2.94
N ASN A 281 -10.29 16.01 -4.11
CA ASN A 281 -10.92 14.83 -4.72
C ASN A 281 -9.89 13.78 -5.17
N VAL A 282 -9.53 12.84 -4.29
CA VAL A 282 -8.74 11.63 -4.65
C VAL A 282 -9.66 10.48 -5.10
N LEU A 283 -10.72 10.81 -5.83
CA LEU A 283 -11.51 9.82 -6.58
C LEU A 283 -10.91 9.68 -8.00
N LEU A 284 -9.64 9.25 -8.06
CA LEU A 284 -8.89 9.20 -9.32
C LEU A 284 -9.57 8.21 -10.28
N CYS A 285 -9.97 8.71 -11.45
CA CYS A 285 -11.05 8.13 -12.23
C CYS A 285 -10.82 6.65 -12.63
N LEU A 286 -11.62 5.72 -12.07
CA LEU A 286 -11.63 4.28 -12.39
C LEU A 286 -11.77 3.97 -13.90
N LYS A 287 -12.21 4.94 -14.71
CA LYS A 287 -12.35 4.86 -16.17
C LYS A 287 -11.05 4.53 -16.92
N THR A 288 -9.86 4.78 -16.35
CA THR A 288 -8.56 4.51 -17.01
C THR A 288 -7.91 3.18 -16.63
N LEU A 289 -8.35 2.53 -15.55
CA LEU A 289 -7.72 1.30 -15.04
C LEU A 289 -8.37 0.01 -15.57
N ILE A 290 -9.58 0.09 -16.14
CA ILE A 290 -10.48 -1.05 -16.36
C ILE A 290 -10.76 -1.29 -17.87
N PRO A 291 -9.91 -2.06 -18.58
CA PRO A 291 -10.21 -2.56 -19.92
C PRO A 291 -11.06 -3.85 -19.87
N VAL A 292 -12.21 -3.81 -19.21
CA VAL A 292 -13.13 -4.98 -19.13
C VAL A 292 -13.75 -5.25 -20.50
N LYS A 293 -13.24 -6.29 -21.16
CA LYS A 293 -13.81 -6.79 -22.43
C LYS A 293 -15.17 -7.43 -22.16
N LYS A 294 -16.20 -6.90 -22.83
CA LYS A 294 -17.55 -7.50 -23.00
C LYS A 294 -18.37 -7.71 -21.71
N ILE A 295 -18.70 -6.61 -21.03
CA ILE A 295 -20.07 -6.44 -20.50
C ILE A 295 -20.89 -5.67 -21.57
N HIS A 296 -22.18 -5.97 -21.72
CA HIS A 296 -22.94 -5.72 -22.95
C HIS A 296 -23.49 -4.29 -23.12
N LEU A 297 -22.63 -3.27 -22.99
CA LEU A 297 -22.99 -1.84 -23.05
C LEU A 297 -22.81 -1.18 -24.44
N GLY A 298 -22.70 -1.99 -25.50
CA GLY A 298 -22.07 -1.60 -26.77
C GLY A 298 -22.88 -0.78 -27.79
N SER A 299 -24.05 -0.24 -27.43
CA SER A 299 -25.03 0.28 -28.42
C SER A 299 -25.43 1.76 -28.30
N LYS A 300 -24.96 2.52 -27.30
CA LYS A 300 -25.32 3.95 -27.13
C LYS A 300 -24.17 4.94 -26.91
N ILE A 301 -22.93 4.47 -26.76
CA ILE A 301 -21.75 5.35 -26.61
C ILE A 301 -21.01 5.45 -27.95
N ARG A 302 -21.72 5.95 -28.98
CA ARG A 302 -21.15 6.32 -30.29
C ARG A 302 -21.58 7.73 -30.72
N ASP A 303 -22.72 8.20 -30.22
CA ASP A 303 -23.40 9.41 -30.69
C ASP A 303 -23.05 10.67 -29.86
N LEU A 304 -22.14 10.55 -28.90
CA LEU A 304 -21.65 11.63 -28.02
C LEU A 304 -20.17 12.00 -28.26
N ALA A 305 -19.65 11.69 -29.46
CA ALA A 305 -18.27 12.01 -29.86
C ALA A 305 -18.17 13.13 -30.93
N PHE A 306 -19.30 13.73 -31.31
CA PHE A 306 -19.38 14.84 -32.28
C PHE A 306 -20.47 15.85 -31.87
N ALA A 307 -20.25 16.54 -30.75
CA ALA A 307 -20.93 17.77 -30.34
C ALA A 307 -20.00 18.57 -29.42
#